data_AF-A0A4Z2AYM6-F1
#
_entry.id   AF-A0A4Z2AYM6-F1
#
_cell.length_a   1.000
_cell.length_b   1.000
_cell.length_c   1.000
_cell.angle_alpha   90.00
_cell.angle_beta   90.00
_cell.angle_gamma   90.00
#
_symmetry.space_group_name_H-M   'P 1'
#
loop_
_entity.id
_entity.type
_entity.pdbx_description
1 polymer ?
#
loop_
_entity_poly.entity_id
_entity_poly.type
_entity_poly.pdbx_seq_one_letter_code
_entity_poly.pdbx_strand_id
1 'polypeptide(L)'
;MIPIAQLNPYQSKWTIRARVMNKSSIRNWNNSRGEGKLFSFEIVDESGEMKITAFNKEVDKFFSLVEQGKVYYISKATLKVANKQYNTLKHDYEMTLHAHSSIVPCADGQDIPAVQCDFVPIAELENRDKDAIIDVIGVCKTAEDVSRITTKSSREVSKRTLHLIDTTGKMVAATLWGEEAEKFEGSEQPVVAIKGARLSDFGGRSLSALFSSTVMVNPDIPEAFRLRAWYDQGGYALASQSLSETKSGGSGMRMNWKTLSDVKNENLGHGEKADYFSCVATLLYSRKDTCLYQACPSVDCNKKVLDQHNGWFRCEKCNREFPNFKYRLLLSANLADFRDNQWVTCFQETAEALLGHSAETLGQLRDTDEAAFDAVFQKANFTTHIFKNRVKLETYNDESRVKVTVMEVQPVNHREYSRMLLSNIHNLTQ
;
A
#
# COMPACT_ATOMS: atom_id res chain seq x y z
N MET A 1 14.63 -18.16 39.01
CA MET A 1 14.08 -17.39 37.89
C MET A 1 14.07 -18.29 36.68
N ILE A 2 13.09 -18.13 35.78
CA ILE A 2 12.95 -18.98 34.58
C ILE A 2 13.00 -18.06 33.35
N PRO A 3 13.71 -18.43 32.28
CA PRO A 3 13.70 -17.67 31.03
C PRO A 3 12.32 -17.71 30.36
N ILE A 4 11.93 -16.63 29.69
CA ILE A 4 10.66 -16.52 28.96
C ILE A 4 10.42 -17.71 28.04
N ALA A 5 11.43 -18.12 27.26
CA ALA A 5 11.30 -19.22 26.30
C ALA A 5 10.96 -20.59 26.92
N GLN A 6 11.16 -20.78 28.23
CA GLN A 6 10.87 -22.03 28.93
C GLN A 6 9.50 -22.04 29.61
N LEU A 7 8.80 -20.91 29.62
CA LEU A 7 7.51 -20.79 30.27
C LEU A 7 6.43 -21.56 29.51
N ASN A 8 5.67 -22.34 30.27
CA ASN A 8 4.54 -23.09 29.75
C ASN A 8 3.41 -23.17 30.80
N PRO A 9 2.17 -23.49 30.38
CA PRO A 9 1.01 -23.52 31.29
C PRO A 9 1.08 -24.54 32.44
N TYR A 10 1.99 -25.52 32.37
CA TYR A 10 2.10 -26.58 33.38
C TYR A 10 2.99 -26.19 34.57
N GLN A 11 3.66 -25.03 34.50
CA GLN A 11 4.48 -24.51 35.58
C GLN A 11 3.68 -23.52 36.44
N SER A 12 3.44 -23.86 37.70
CA SER A 12 2.67 -23.02 38.63
C SER A 12 3.53 -22.08 39.49
N LYS A 13 4.83 -22.35 39.62
CA LYS A 13 5.78 -21.53 40.39
C LYS A 13 6.92 -21.06 39.51
N TRP A 14 6.82 -19.83 39.04
CA TRP A 14 7.86 -19.18 38.25
C TRP A 14 7.96 -17.70 38.59
N THR A 15 9.12 -17.12 38.29
CA THR A 15 9.36 -15.68 38.32
C THR A 15 10.30 -15.39 37.18
N ILE A 16 9.93 -14.43 36.36
CA ILE A 16 10.76 -13.92 35.26
C ILE A 16 11.27 -12.54 35.61
N ARG A 17 12.40 -12.19 35.02
CA ARG A 17 13.00 -10.85 35.09
C ARG A 17 13.09 -10.36 33.65
N ALA A 18 12.32 -9.34 33.31
CA ALA A 18 12.16 -8.93 31.91
C ALA A 18 11.99 -7.42 31.78
N ARG A 19 12.44 -6.87 30.65
CA ARG A 19 12.30 -5.45 30.30
C ARG A 19 11.00 -5.24 29.55
N VAL A 20 10.29 -4.15 29.85
CA VAL A 20 9.08 -3.76 29.12
C VAL A 20 9.46 -3.10 27.81
N MET A 21 9.01 -3.69 26.70
CA MET A 21 9.33 -3.27 25.33
C MET A 21 8.33 -2.27 24.78
N ASN A 22 7.05 -2.61 24.91
CA ASN A 22 5.92 -1.81 24.46
C ASN A 22 4.83 -1.85 25.52
N LYS A 23 4.06 -0.76 25.61
CA LYS A 23 2.89 -0.67 26.49
C LYS A 23 1.74 -0.02 25.74
N SER A 24 0.60 -0.70 25.70
CA SER A 24 -0.61 -0.17 25.08
C SER A 24 -1.24 0.92 25.94
N SER A 25 -1.96 1.84 25.31
CA SER A 25 -3.01 2.63 25.98
C SER A 25 -4.12 1.72 26.52
N ILE A 26 -4.91 2.25 27.46
CA ILE A 26 -6.09 1.58 27.99
C ILE A 26 -7.15 1.54 26.88
N ARG A 27 -7.65 0.33 26.58
CA ARG A 27 -8.75 0.12 25.65
C ARG A 27 -10.00 -0.30 26.40
N ASN A 28 -11.12 0.34 26.08
CA ASN A 28 -12.43 -0.06 26.58
C ASN A 28 -13.12 -0.97 25.55
N TRP A 29 -13.89 -1.92 26.04
CA TRP A 29 -14.72 -2.80 25.23
C TRP A 29 -16.13 -2.86 25.83
N ASN A 30 -17.12 -3.05 24.97
CA ASN A 30 -18.51 -3.25 25.36
C ASN A 30 -19.08 -4.37 24.47
N ASN A 31 -19.60 -5.41 25.10
CA ASN A 31 -20.24 -6.54 24.42
C ASN A 31 -21.50 -6.97 25.19
N SER A 32 -22.22 -7.96 24.64
CA SER A 32 -23.45 -8.48 25.25
C SER A 32 -23.30 -9.05 26.66
N ARG A 33 -22.07 -9.30 27.12
CA ARG A 33 -21.74 -9.82 28.46
C ARG A 33 -21.26 -8.74 29.43
N GLY A 34 -21.17 -7.49 28.99
CA GLY A 34 -20.81 -6.33 29.81
C GLY A 34 -19.82 -5.39 29.14
N GLU A 35 -19.35 -4.43 29.93
CA GLU A 35 -18.27 -3.52 29.55
C GLU A 35 -17.03 -3.75 30.41
N GLY A 36 -15.88 -3.38 29.88
CA GLY A 36 -14.62 -3.49 30.60
C GLY A 36 -13.49 -2.73 29.93
N LYS A 37 -12.33 -2.80 30.57
CA LYS A 37 -11.10 -2.17 30.08
C LYS A 37 -9.94 -3.15 30.12
N LEU A 38 -8.98 -2.95 29.24
CA LEU A 38 -7.75 -3.73 29.23
C LEU A 38 -6.56 -2.85 28.82
N PHE A 39 -5.37 -3.28 29.23
CA PHE A 39 -4.13 -2.87 28.58
C PHE A 39 -3.21 -4.08 28.47
N SER A 40 -2.33 -4.05 27.48
CA SER A 40 -1.31 -5.06 27.30
C SER A 40 0.06 -4.43 27.16
N PHE A 41 1.09 -5.17 27.54
CA PHE A 41 2.47 -4.77 27.34
C PHE A 41 3.29 -5.99 26.93
N GLU A 42 4.38 -5.74 26.24
CA GLU A 42 5.29 -6.76 25.72
C GLU A 42 6.58 -6.69 26.52
N ILE A 43 7.15 -7.84 26.84
CA ILE A 43 8.36 -7.95 27.63
C ILE A 43 9.41 -8.79 26.90
N VAL A 44 10.68 -8.55 27.20
CA VAL A 44 11.83 -9.30 26.68
C VAL A 44 12.79 -9.71 27.80
N ASP A 45 13.38 -10.89 27.66
CA ASP A 45 14.59 -11.30 28.35
C ASP A 45 15.60 -11.86 27.35
N GLU A 46 16.72 -12.42 27.82
CA GLU A 46 17.77 -12.99 26.97
C GLU A 46 17.29 -14.18 26.09
N SER A 47 16.15 -14.78 26.44
CA SER A 47 15.63 -15.99 25.79
C SER A 47 14.49 -15.73 24.81
N GLY A 48 13.74 -14.65 24.97
CA GLY A 48 12.67 -14.30 24.05
C GLY A 48 11.70 -13.25 24.56
N GLU A 49 10.57 -13.15 23.86
CA GLU A 49 9.57 -12.10 24.04
C GLU A 49 8.21 -12.69 24.38
N MET A 50 7.41 -11.96 25.15
CA MET A 50 6.07 -12.39 25.50
C MET A 50 5.14 -11.23 25.78
N LYS A 51 3.85 -11.44 25.48
CA LYS A 51 2.79 -10.47 25.72
C LYS A 51 2.13 -10.73 27.05
N ILE A 52 1.85 -9.67 27.79
CA ILE A 52 1.12 -9.67 29.06
C ILE A 52 -0.11 -8.78 28.94
N THR A 53 -1.27 -9.25 29.37
CA THR A 53 -2.53 -8.50 29.37
C THR A 53 -3.12 -8.39 30.77
N ALA A 54 -3.60 -7.21 31.13
CA ALA A 54 -4.39 -6.95 32.33
C ALA A 54 -5.80 -6.50 31.94
N PHE A 55 -6.80 -6.97 32.69
CA PHE A 55 -8.21 -6.64 32.48
C PHE A 55 -8.78 -5.94 33.73
N ASN A 56 -9.70 -4.99 33.54
CA ASN A 56 -10.51 -4.39 34.59
C ASN A 56 -9.70 -3.88 35.79
N LYS A 57 -9.82 -4.54 36.96
CA LYS A 57 -9.16 -4.11 38.21
C LYS A 57 -7.64 -4.18 38.12
N GLU A 58 -7.11 -5.12 37.35
CA GLU A 58 -5.69 -5.25 37.11
C GLU A 58 -5.14 -4.11 36.24
N VAL A 59 -5.99 -3.46 35.42
CA VAL A 59 -5.60 -2.22 34.73
C VAL A 59 -5.32 -1.14 35.76
N ASP A 60 -6.24 -0.93 36.71
CA ASP A 60 -6.10 0.10 37.75
C ASP A 60 -4.88 -0.15 38.64
N LYS A 61 -4.55 -1.41 38.89
CA LYS A 61 -3.40 -1.80 39.72
C LYS A 61 -2.04 -1.63 39.02
N PHE A 62 -1.93 -2.03 37.76
CA PHE A 62 -0.63 -2.19 37.10
C PHE A 62 -0.32 -1.13 36.05
N PHE A 63 -1.31 -0.41 35.54
CA PHE A 63 -1.09 0.51 34.43
C PHE A 63 -0.11 1.63 34.79
N SER A 64 -0.21 2.25 35.97
CA SER A 64 0.73 3.30 36.39
C SER A 64 2.10 2.77 36.79
N LEU A 65 2.19 1.51 37.22
CA LEU A 65 3.42 0.87 37.68
C LEU A 65 4.35 0.48 36.52
N VAL A 66 3.77 0.00 35.41
CA VAL A 66 4.50 -0.52 34.26
C VAL A 66 4.92 0.62 33.36
N GLU A 67 6.22 0.78 33.15
CA GLU A 67 6.81 1.80 32.29
C GLU A 67 7.70 1.14 31.24
N GLN A 68 7.65 1.66 30.01
CA GLN A 68 8.47 1.19 28.91
C GLN A 68 9.96 1.41 29.21
N GLY A 69 10.81 0.45 28.83
CA GLY A 69 12.25 0.46 29.06
C GLY A 69 12.69 0.00 30.46
N LYS A 70 11.79 -0.04 31.45
CA LYS A 70 12.11 -0.50 32.81
C LYS A 70 12.07 -2.03 32.92
N VAL A 71 12.85 -2.57 33.86
CA VAL A 71 12.94 -4.01 34.14
C VAL A 71 12.12 -4.35 35.37
N TYR A 72 11.40 -5.48 35.31
CA TYR A 72 10.55 -5.94 36.40
C TYR A 72 10.72 -7.43 36.67
N TYR A 73 10.58 -7.81 37.93
CA TYR A 73 10.28 -9.18 38.34
C TYR A 73 8.78 -9.42 38.23
N ILE A 74 8.38 -10.39 37.43
CA ILE A 74 6.98 -10.72 37.17
C ILE A 74 6.72 -12.17 37.60
N SER A 75 5.67 -12.39 38.37
CA SER A 75 5.28 -13.72 38.85
C SER A 75 3.77 -13.84 39.08
N LYS A 76 3.31 -15.08 39.25
CA LYS A 76 1.91 -15.40 39.60
C LYS A 76 0.90 -14.88 38.57
N ALA A 77 1.22 -15.00 37.28
CA ALA A 77 0.28 -14.76 36.17
C ALA A 77 -0.17 -16.10 35.57
N THR A 78 -1.26 -16.09 34.81
CA THR A 78 -1.71 -17.29 34.07
C THR A 78 -1.16 -17.26 32.66
N LEU A 79 -0.53 -18.35 32.22
CA LEU A 79 -0.13 -18.58 30.83
C LEU A 79 -1.28 -19.23 30.06
N LYS A 80 -1.58 -18.70 28.88
CA LYS A 80 -2.57 -19.23 27.94
C LYS A 80 -1.97 -19.31 26.55
N VAL A 81 -2.55 -20.12 25.67
CA VAL A 81 -2.18 -20.13 24.24
C VAL A 81 -2.37 -18.72 23.68
N ALA A 82 -1.34 -18.21 23.02
CA ALA A 82 -1.35 -16.87 22.44
C ALA A 82 -2.43 -16.75 21.38
N ASN A 83 -3.29 -15.73 21.50
CA ASN A 83 -4.25 -15.46 20.45
C ASN A 83 -3.57 -14.72 19.31
N LYS A 84 -3.10 -15.46 18.30
CA LYS A 84 -2.37 -14.91 17.14
C LYS A 84 -3.18 -13.94 16.27
N GLN A 85 -4.50 -13.81 16.50
CA GLN A 85 -5.29 -12.72 15.89
C GLN A 85 -4.96 -11.34 16.48
N TYR A 86 -4.46 -11.30 17.72
CA TYR A 86 -4.16 -10.06 18.47
C TYR A 86 -2.74 -10.01 19.05
N ASN A 87 -1.93 -11.04 18.81
CA ASN A 87 -0.57 -11.18 19.32
C ASN A 87 0.37 -11.54 18.17
N THR A 88 1.28 -10.63 17.84
CA THR A 88 2.24 -10.77 16.74
C THR A 88 3.58 -11.38 17.19
N LEU A 89 3.77 -11.61 18.49
CA LEU A 89 5.01 -12.20 19.00
C LEU A 89 5.11 -13.68 18.63
N LYS A 90 6.34 -14.17 18.46
CA LYS A 90 6.61 -15.55 18.04
C LYS A 90 6.17 -16.57 19.10
N HIS A 91 6.29 -16.24 20.38
CA HIS A 91 5.99 -17.16 21.50
C HIS A 91 4.56 -17.75 21.46
N ASP A 92 4.44 -19.06 21.73
CA ASP A 92 3.17 -19.81 21.63
C ASP A 92 2.18 -19.49 22.75
N TYR A 93 2.67 -18.89 23.84
CA TYR A 93 1.89 -18.52 25.01
C TYR A 93 1.93 -17.02 25.29
N GLU A 94 0.90 -16.52 25.97
CA GLU A 94 0.79 -15.17 26.50
C GLU A 94 0.31 -15.18 27.95
N MET A 95 0.60 -14.10 28.69
CA MET A 95 0.24 -13.99 30.10
C MET A 95 -1.00 -13.13 30.32
N THR A 96 -1.80 -13.53 31.31
CA THR A 96 -2.86 -12.69 31.88
C THR A 96 -2.57 -12.42 33.36
N LEU A 97 -2.60 -11.15 33.74
CA LEU A 97 -2.46 -10.72 35.14
C LEU A 97 -3.79 -10.88 35.90
N HIS A 98 -3.67 -11.18 37.19
CA HIS A 98 -4.77 -11.39 38.12
C HIS A 98 -4.49 -10.70 39.47
N ALA A 99 -5.45 -10.77 40.39
CA ALA A 99 -5.37 -10.12 41.70
C ALA A 99 -4.08 -10.43 42.49
N HIS A 100 -3.60 -11.67 42.39
CA HIS A 100 -2.41 -12.18 43.08
C HIS A 100 -1.12 -12.12 42.25
N SER A 101 -1.17 -11.59 41.02
CA SER A 101 0.02 -11.32 40.23
C SER A 101 0.90 -10.26 40.89
N SER A 102 2.20 -10.40 40.73
CA SER A 102 3.21 -9.49 41.27
C SER A 102 4.08 -8.94 40.15
N ILE A 103 4.24 -7.62 40.13
CA ILE A 103 5.18 -6.89 39.28
C ILE A 103 5.99 -6.01 40.23
N VAL A 104 7.30 -6.25 40.30
CA VAL A 104 8.20 -5.52 41.20
C VAL A 104 9.33 -4.92 40.38
N PRO A 105 9.58 -3.60 40.44
CA PRO A 105 10.70 -2.98 39.74
C PRO A 105 12.04 -3.63 40.10
N CYS A 106 12.90 -3.80 39.10
CA CYS A 106 14.25 -4.31 39.24
C CYS A 106 15.24 -3.19 38.90
N ALA A 107 16.11 -2.84 39.84
CA ALA A 107 17.17 -1.84 39.62
C ALA A 107 18.33 -2.39 38.78
N ASP A 108 18.58 -3.71 38.86
CA ASP A 108 19.71 -4.39 38.22
C ASP A 108 19.25 -5.16 36.98
N GLY A 109 19.19 -4.46 35.85
CA GLY A 109 18.73 -5.01 34.56
C GLY A 109 19.59 -4.62 33.36
N GLN A 110 20.86 -4.28 33.59
CA GLN A 110 21.83 -3.89 32.55
C GLN A 110 22.17 -5.05 31.60
N ASP A 111 22.06 -6.28 32.10
CA ASP A 111 22.28 -7.53 31.38
C ASP A 111 21.13 -7.92 30.45
N ILE A 112 19.92 -7.39 30.68
CA ILE A 112 18.76 -7.69 29.84
C ILE A 112 18.84 -6.90 28.53
N PRO A 113 18.71 -7.56 27.37
CA PRO A 113 18.77 -6.89 26.08
C PRO A 113 17.73 -5.77 26.00
N ALA A 114 18.13 -4.65 25.40
CA ALA A 114 17.25 -3.50 25.27
C ALA A 114 16.09 -3.77 24.33
N VAL A 115 16.35 -4.47 23.22
CA VAL A 115 15.43 -4.90 22.16
C VAL A 115 16.08 -6.08 21.44
N GLN A 116 15.32 -7.12 21.09
CA GLN A 116 15.77 -8.13 20.14
C GLN A 116 15.07 -7.89 18.79
N CYS A 117 15.81 -7.49 17.76
CA CYS A 117 15.28 -7.27 16.41
C CYS A 117 15.82 -8.33 15.44
N ASP A 118 14.93 -8.88 14.62
CA ASP A 118 15.25 -9.85 13.57
C ASP A 118 15.11 -9.15 12.20
N PHE A 119 16.05 -8.24 11.91
CA PHE A 119 15.93 -7.32 10.79
C PHE A 119 15.98 -8.04 9.44
N VAL A 120 14.98 -7.78 8.61
CA VAL A 120 14.94 -8.20 7.22
C VAL A 120 15.54 -7.10 6.34
N PRO A 121 16.52 -7.40 5.46
CA PRO A 121 17.05 -6.45 4.50
C PRO A 121 15.95 -5.87 3.61
N ILE A 122 16.02 -4.58 3.29
CA ILE A 122 14.98 -3.88 2.52
C ILE A 122 14.78 -4.56 1.15
N ALA A 123 15.85 -5.00 0.48
CA ALA A 123 15.71 -5.70 -0.81
C ALA A 123 14.92 -7.02 -0.72
N GLU A 124 14.89 -7.69 0.42
CA GLU A 124 14.16 -8.96 0.58
C GLU A 124 12.65 -8.77 0.74
N LEU A 125 12.19 -7.53 1.00
CA LEU A 125 10.77 -7.23 1.20
C LEU A 125 9.90 -7.55 -0.03
N GLU A 126 10.48 -7.51 -1.23
CA GLU A 126 9.79 -7.88 -2.47
C GLU A 126 9.31 -9.35 -2.45
N ASN A 127 10.07 -10.21 -1.78
CA ASN A 127 9.87 -11.66 -1.74
C ASN A 127 9.04 -12.13 -0.53
N ARG A 128 8.61 -11.21 0.34
CA ARG A 128 7.81 -11.54 1.54
C ARG A 128 6.32 -11.42 1.26
N ASP A 129 5.51 -12.19 1.98
CA ASP A 129 4.06 -12.13 1.81
C ASP A 129 3.47 -10.82 2.32
N LYS A 130 2.41 -10.36 1.66
CA LYS A 130 1.63 -9.21 2.12
C LYS A 130 1.10 -9.48 3.53
N ASP A 131 1.00 -8.41 4.33
CA ASP A 131 0.56 -8.41 5.73
C ASP A 131 1.52 -9.14 6.70
N ALA A 132 2.68 -9.59 6.23
CA ALA A 132 3.74 -10.09 7.10
C ALA A 132 4.20 -9.01 8.10
N ILE A 133 4.49 -9.46 9.33
CA ILE A 133 5.04 -8.62 10.40
C ILE A 133 6.54 -8.84 10.44
N ILE A 134 7.30 -7.77 10.22
CA ILE A 134 8.74 -7.82 10.00
C ILE A 134 9.45 -6.72 10.76
N ASP A 135 10.68 -6.98 11.18
CA ASP A 135 11.56 -5.97 11.74
C ASP A 135 12.41 -5.39 10.61
N VAL A 136 12.54 -4.07 10.52
CA VAL A 136 13.37 -3.40 9.52
C VAL A 136 14.25 -2.33 10.16
N ILE A 137 15.39 -2.05 9.54
CA ILE A 137 16.28 -0.94 9.90
C ILE A 137 16.75 -0.23 8.64
N GLY A 138 16.76 1.09 8.66
CA GLY A 138 17.13 1.92 7.52
C GLY A 138 17.52 3.34 7.93
N VAL A 139 18.35 4.02 7.14
CA VAL A 139 18.56 5.46 7.25
C VAL A 139 17.34 6.16 6.66
N CYS A 140 16.75 7.10 7.39
CA CYS A 140 15.66 7.93 6.88
C CYS A 140 16.22 9.00 5.95
N LYS A 141 16.19 8.76 4.63
CA LYS A 141 16.73 9.69 3.63
C LYS A 141 15.88 10.96 3.54
N THR A 142 14.56 10.80 3.57
CA THR A 142 13.57 11.88 3.57
C THR A 142 12.36 11.48 4.40
N ALA A 143 11.69 12.47 4.98
CA ALA A 143 10.40 12.31 5.65
C ALA A 143 9.42 13.33 5.06
N GLU A 144 8.19 12.88 4.77
CA GLU A 144 7.11 13.77 4.33
C GLU A 144 6.59 14.63 5.50
N ASP A 145 5.87 15.70 5.18
CA ASP A 145 5.15 16.50 6.17
C ASP A 145 4.06 15.67 6.87
N VAL A 146 3.76 16.02 8.12
CA VAL A 146 2.63 15.40 8.83
C VAL A 146 1.34 15.77 8.12
N SER A 147 0.58 14.76 7.73
CA SER A 147 -0.76 14.91 7.17
C SER A 147 -1.78 14.33 8.14
N ARG A 148 -3.00 14.88 8.16
CA ARG A 148 -4.13 14.28 8.88
C ARG A 148 -5.00 13.51 7.91
N ILE A 149 -5.37 12.29 8.28
CA ILE A 149 -6.33 11.50 7.52
C ILE A 149 -7.53 11.12 8.38
N THR A 150 -8.71 11.14 7.78
CA THR A 150 -9.92 10.60 8.40
C THR A 150 -9.99 9.10 8.11
N THR A 151 -9.93 8.29 9.16
CA THR A 151 -10.08 6.83 9.08
C THR A 151 -11.49 6.44 8.63
N LYS A 152 -11.67 5.19 8.17
CA LYS A 152 -12.99 4.64 7.80
C LYS A 152 -14.02 4.69 8.95
N SER A 153 -13.55 4.79 10.19
CA SER A 153 -14.39 4.96 11.40
C SER A 153 -14.61 6.43 11.79
N SER A 154 -14.41 7.37 10.86
CA SER A 154 -14.57 8.81 11.07
C SER A 154 -13.69 9.43 12.18
N ARG A 155 -12.56 8.81 12.51
CA ARG A 155 -11.57 9.39 13.44
C ARG A 155 -10.42 10.00 12.65
N GLU A 156 -10.03 11.23 12.99
CA GLU A 156 -8.80 11.82 12.46
C GLU A 156 -7.56 11.20 13.11
N VAL A 157 -6.57 10.86 12.29
CA VAL A 157 -5.29 10.32 12.73
C VAL A 157 -4.16 10.99 11.94
N SER A 158 -3.14 11.44 12.63
CA SER A 158 -1.91 11.98 12.05
C SER A 158 -1.11 10.87 11.35
N LYS A 159 -0.55 11.18 10.19
CA LYS A 159 0.20 10.28 9.33
C LYS A 159 1.47 10.98 8.85
N ARG A 160 2.60 10.29 8.92
CA ARG A 160 3.86 10.73 8.33
C ARG A 160 4.52 9.56 7.60
N THR A 161 5.03 9.78 6.40
CA THR A 161 5.70 8.75 5.61
C THR A 161 7.20 9.02 5.58
N LEU A 162 7.99 8.02 5.96
CA LEU A 162 9.46 8.02 5.96
C LEU A 162 9.97 7.23 4.77
N HIS A 163 11.09 7.64 4.18
CA HIS A 163 11.78 6.89 3.13
C HIS A 163 13.07 6.31 3.68
N LEU A 164 13.05 5.01 3.98
CA LEU A 164 14.14 4.29 4.60
C LEU A 164 15.01 3.63 3.52
N ILE A 165 16.34 3.76 3.64
CA ILE A 165 17.33 3.10 2.78
C ILE A 165 18.31 2.30 3.63
N ASP A 166 18.71 1.13 3.17
CA ASP A 166 19.69 0.28 3.85
C ASP A 166 20.89 -0.03 2.95
N THR A 167 21.79 -0.88 3.45
CA THR A 167 23.01 -1.29 2.74
C THR A 167 22.78 -2.00 1.40
N THR A 168 21.54 -2.43 1.11
CA THR A 168 21.19 -3.01 -0.20
C THR A 168 21.03 -1.95 -1.29
N GLY A 169 20.95 -0.67 -0.91
CA GLY A 169 20.68 0.45 -1.82
C GLY A 169 19.21 0.57 -2.24
N LYS A 170 18.34 -0.33 -1.76
CA LYS A 170 16.89 -0.22 -1.96
C LYS A 170 16.26 0.69 -0.93
N MET A 171 15.20 1.38 -1.33
CA MET A 171 14.45 2.29 -0.49
C MET A 171 13.02 1.79 -0.27
N VAL A 172 12.46 1.97 0.92
CA VAL A 172 11.06 1.63 1.22
C VAL A 172 10.39 2.76 2.00
N ALA A 173 9.13 3.04 1.66
CA ALA A 173 8.29 3.96 2.40
C ALA A 173 7.73 3.26 3.64
N ALA A 174 7.95 3.86 4.82
CA ALA A 174 7.41 3.42 6.09
C ALA A 174 6.45 4.47 6.64
N THR A 175 5.20 4.10 6.90
CA THR A 175 4.20 5.02 7.43
C THR A 175 4.12 4.92 8.94
N LEU A 176 4.32 6.07 9.61
CA LEU A 176 4.05 6.29 11.03
C LEU A 176 2.65 6.88 11.23
N TRP A 177 2.09 6.64 12.42
CA TRP A 177 0.73 7.05 12.78
C TRP A 177 0.68 7.72 14.15
N GLY A 178 -0.25 8.66 14.32
CA GLY A 178 -0.53 9.31 15.60
C GLY A 178 0.67 10.09 16.15
N GLU A 179 0.96 9.88 17.44
CA GLU A 179 2.02 10.59 18.16
C GLU A 179 3.42 10.32 17.59
N GLU A 180 3.70 9.09 17.15
CA GLU A 180 4.95 8.73 16.46
C GLU A 180 5.13 9.53 15.16
N ALA A 181 4.02 9.78 14.44
CA ALA A 181 4.07 10.61 13.24
C ALA A 181 4.35 12.07 13.57
N GLU A 182 3.81 12.60 14.67
CA GLU A 182 3.94 14.01 15.06
C GLU A 182 5.31 14.33 15.65
N LYS A 183 5.84 13.44 16.50
CA LYS A 183 7.10 13.66 17.24
C LYS A 183 8.36 13.26 16.47
N PHE A 184 8.22 12.61 15.32
CA PHE A 184 9.37 12.18 14.54
C PHE A 184 10.19 13.38 14.03
N GLU A 185 11.48 13.38 14.33
CA GLU A 185 12.45 14.36 13.83
C GLU A 185 13.28 13.70 12.72
N GLY A 186 12.99 14.07 11.47
CA GLY A 186 13.71 13.58 10.29
C GLY A 186 14.96 14.38 9.96
N SER A 187 15.25 15.43 10.74
CA SER A 187 16.48 16.22 10.62
C SER A 187 17.69 15.32 10.83
N GLU A 188 18.77 15.56 10.08
CA GLU A 188 20.01 14.78 10.11
C GLU A 188 19.95 13.34 9.58
N GLN A 189 18.86 12.95 8.90
CA GLN A 189 18.72 11.62 8.27
C GLN A 189 19.04 10.49 9.26
N PRO A 190 18.25 10.33 10.32
CA PRO A 190 18.57 9.40 11.40
C PRO A 190 18.47 7.95 10.96
N VAL A 191 19.12 7.05 11.70
CA VAL A 191 18.86 5.61 11.59
C VAL A 191 17.54 5.30 12.29
N VAL A 192 16.62 4.65 11.59
CA VAL A 192 15.31 4.26 12.10
C VAL A 192 15.21 2.74 12.08
N ALA A 193 14.95 2.15 13.24
CA ALA A 193 14.59 0.74 13.37
C ALA A 193 13.10 0.63 13.72
N ILE A 194 12.37 -0.19 12.98
CA ILE A 194 10.96 -0.47 13.23
C ILE A 194 10.80 -1.96 13.50
N LYS A 195 10.54 -2.31 14.75
CA LYS A 195 10.20 -3.68 15.15
C LYS A 195 8.71 -3.92 14.89
N GLY A 196 8.37 -5.01 14.22
CA GLY A 196 7.00 -5.44 13.96
C GLY A 196 6.23 -4.54 13.00
N ALA A 197 6.87 -4.01 11.96
CA ALA A 197 6.19 -3.29 10.88
C ALA A 197 5.35 -4.25 10.03
N ARG A 198 4.17 -3.81 9.59
CA ARG A 198 3.35 -4.58 8.64
C ARG A 198 3.77 -4.26 7.21
N LEU A 199 4.11 -5.29 6.46
CA LEU A 199 4.34 -5.20 5.02
C LEU A 199 3.01 -5.04 4.27
N SER A 200 2.94 -4.03 3.41
CA SER A 200 1.79 -3.66 2.62
C SER A 200 2.17 -3.60 1.14
N ASP A 201 1.20 -3.87 0.27
CA ASP A 201 1.36 -3.72 -1.18
C ASP A 201 0.97 -2.30 -1.67
N PHE A 202 0.74 -1.37 -0.75
CA PHE A 202 0.36 0.00 -1.09
C PHE A 202 1.56 0.71 -1.74
N GLY A 203 1.41 1.08 -3.02
CA GLY A 203 2.46 1.75 -3.79
C GLY A 203 3.66 0.83 -4.09
N GLY A 204 3.47 -0.46 -4.36
CA GLY A 204 4.59 -1.42 -4.54
C GLY A 204 4.76 -2.26 -3.28
N ARG A 205 5.88 -2.12 -2.57
CA ARG A 205 6.03 -2.60 -1.18
C ARG A 205 6.22 -1.42 -0.27
N SER A 206 5.41 -1.30 0.76
CA SER A 206 5.54 -0.29 1.80
C SER A 206 5.36 -0.89 3.18
N LEU A 207 5.85 -0.20 4.18
CA LEU A 207 5.73 -0.59 5.57
C LEU A 207 4.72 0.31 6.26
N SER A 208 3.95 -0.25 7.18
CA SER A 208 3.14 0.51 8.12
C SER A 208 3.55 0.12 9.52
N ALA A 209 3.95 1.09 10.33
CA ALA A 209 3.99 0.89 11.77
C ALA A 209 2.57 0.53 12.24
N LEU A 210 2.48 -0.49 13.07
CA LEU A 210 1.29 -0.88 13.79
C LEU A 210 1.33 -0.27 15.18
N PHE A 211 0.20 -0.35 15.88
CA PHE A 211 0.13 0.00 17.29
C PHE A 211 1.03 -0.87 18.19
N SER A 212 1.34 -2.09 17.76
CA SER A 212 2.28 -2.99 18.43
C SER A 212 3.72 -2.84 17.92
N SER A 213 3.98 -1.95 16.95
CA SER A 213 5.34 -1.74 16.47
C SER A 213 6.12 -0.88 17.46
N THR A 214 7.42 -1.16 17.59
CA THR A 214 8.36 -0.27 18.29
C THR A 214 9.16 0.49 17.25
N VAL A 215 9.06 1.81 17.24
CA VAL A 215 9.87 2.69 16.39
C VAL A 215 11.02 3.23 17.25
N MET A 216 12.25 3.10 16.78
CA MET A 216 13.44 3.57 17.46
C MET A 216 14.26 4.46 16.53
N VAL A 217 14.66 5.62 17.04
CA VAL A 217 15.49 6.60 16.33
C VAL A 217 16.88 6.59 16.92
N ASN A 218 17.89 6.38 16.07
CA ASN A 218 19.29 6.20 16.44
C ASN A 218 19.50 5.22 17.60
N PRO A 219 18.99 3.98 17.53
CA PRO A 219 19.13 3.02 18.61
C PRO A 219 20.61 2.67 18.84
N ASP A 220 20.98 2.48 20.10
CA ASP A 220 22.32 2.04 20.53
C ASP A 220 22.48 0.52 20.31
N ILE A 221 22.53 0.12 19.04
CA ILE A 221 22.68 -1.27 18.60
C ILE A 221 23.73 -1.38 17.47
N PRO A 222 24.48 -2.49 17.38
CA PRO A 222 25.53 -2.66 16.38
C PRO A 222 25.08 -2.43 14.94
N GLU A 223 23.86 -2.85 14.58
CA GLU A 223 23.25 -2.67 13.25
C GLU A 223 23.12 -1.19 12.90
N ALA A 224 22.72 -0.35 13.85
CA ALA A 224 22.53 1.07 13.63
C ALA A 224 23.85 1.79 13.41
N PHE A 225 24.88 1.46 14.21
CA PHE A 225 26.23 2.00 14.01
C PHE A 225 26.82 1.60 12.65
N ARG A 226 26.67 0.32 12.26
CA ARG A 226 27.11 -0.16 10.95
C ARG A 226 26.40 0.58 9.81
N LEU A 227 25.09 0.76 9.93
CA LEU A 227 24.29 1.41 8.90
C LEU A 227 24.60 2.91 8.77
N ARG A 228 24.79 3.61 9.90
CA ARG A 228 25.24 5.01 9.94
C ARG A 228 26.59 5.16 9.24
N ALA A 229 27.57 4.35 9.62
CA ALA A 229 28.91 4.38 9.03
C ALA A 229 28.88 4.11 7.52
N TRP A 230 28.10 3.12 7.08
CA TRP A 230 27.92 2.84 5.65
C TRP A 230 27.34 4.04 4.88
N TYR A 231 26.32 4.71 5.46
CA TYR A 231 25.69 5.84 4.81
C TYR A 231 26.65 7.02 4.67
N ASP A 232 27.42 7.34 5.72
CA ASP A 232 28.40 8.43 5.74
C ASP A 232 29.58 8.20 4.79
N GLN A 233 29.96 6.94 4.57
CA GLN A 233 31.06 6.56 3.68
C GLN A 233 30.68 6.51 2.18
N GLY A 234 29.48 7.00 1.82
CA GLY A 234 29.05 7.13 0.42
C GLY A 234 27.69 6.50 0.10
N GLY A 235 27.05 5.80 1.04
CA GLY A 235 25.70 5.26 0.86
C GLY A 235 24.65 6.34 0.53
N TYR A 236 24.85 7.58 0.97
CA TYR A 236 23.98 8.71 0.64
C TYR A 236 23.89 9.00 -0.88
N ALA A 237 24.97 8.73 -1.62
CA ALA A 237 25.11 9.05 -3.04
C ALA A 237 24.59 7.94 -3.97
N LEU A 238 24.21 6.77 -3.44
CA LEU A 238 23.65 5.68 -4.24
C LEU A 238 22.34 6.10 -4.90
N ALA A 239 22.22 5.78 -6.20
CA ALA A 239 20.97 5.86 -6.94
C ALA A 239 20.01 4.80 -6.37
N SER A 240 19.14 5.22 -5.46
CA SER A 240 18.25 4.32 -4.73
C SER A 240 17.12 3.82 -5.61
N GLN A 241 16.95 2.50 -5.70
CA GLN A 241 15.77 1.89 -6.31
C GLN A 241 14.68 1.79 -5.26
N SER A 242 13.60 2.55 -5.44
CA SER A 242 12.49 2.55 -4.49
C SER A 242 11.59 1.34 -4.70
N LEU A 243 11.35 0.60 -3.62
CA LEU A 243 10.33 -0.44 -3.50
C LEU A 243 8.93 0.16 -3.36
N SER A 244 8.85 1.40 -2.88
CA SER A 244 7.61 2.16 -2.77
C SER A 244 7.58 3.25 -3.84
N GLU A 245 6.55 3.28 -4.66
CA GLU A 245 6.33 4.35 -5.64
C GLU A 245 6.07 5.68 -4.91
N THR A 246 7.06 6.56 -4.87
CA THR A 246 6.80 8.00 -4.88
C THR A 246 6.07 8.30 -6.18
N LYS A 247 4.95 9.03 -6.12
CA LYS A 247 4.12 9.38 -7.29
C LYS A 247 4.94 10.09 -8.38
N SER A 248 5.60 9.32 -9.22
CA SER A 248 6.31 9.74 -10.42
C SER A 248 6.58 8.48 -11.22
N GLY A 249 5.97 8.39 -12.40
CA GLY A 249 5.79 7.15 -13.16
C GLY A 249 7.07 6.34 -13.41
N GLY A 250 6.90 5.01 -13.38
CA GLY A 250 7.96 4.08 -13.72
C GLY A 250 7.63 2.63 -13.33
N SER A 251 6.92 1.93 -14.21
CA SER A 251 6.97 0.49 -14.47
C SER A 251 7.29 -0.46 -13.27
N GLY A 252 6.29 -0.79 -12.45
CA GLY A 252 6.41 -1.85 -11.44
C GLY A 252 5.11 -2.27 -10.73
N MET A 253 3.95 -1.84 -11.22
CA MET A 253 2.64 -2.09 -10.59
C MET A 253 2.33 -3.60 -10.48
N ARG A 254 2.16 -4.12 -9.26
CA ARG A 254 1.29 -5.30 -9.05
C ARG A 254 -0.15 -4.85 -9.30
N MET A 255 -0.64 -5.19 -10.48
CA MET A 255 -1.96 -4.84 -11.01
C MET A 255 -3.10 -5.26 -10.06
N ASN A 256 -4.06 -4.36 -9.78
CA ASN A 256 -5.32 -4.72 -9.12
C ASN A 256 -6.21 -5.50 -10.11
N TRP A 257 -5.97 -6.80 -10.23
CA TRP A 257 -6.66 -7.66 -11.20
C TRP A 257 -8.14 -7.82 -10.84
N LYS A 258 -9.00 -7.47 -11.79
CA LYS A 258 -10.46 -7.64 -11.72
C LYS A 258 -10.99 -8.19 -13.03
N THR A 259 -12.11 -8.90 -12.97
CA THR A 259 -12.93 -9.20 -14.15
C THR A 259 -13.78 -7.99 -14.50
N LEU A 260 -14.27 -7.92 -15.74
CA LEU A 260 -15.19 -6.88 -16.17
C LEU A 260 -16.52 -6.95 -15.41
N SER A 261 -16.94 -8.15 -14.98
CA SER A 261 -18.14 -8.31 -14.14
C SER A 261 -17.98 -7.69 -12.75
N ASP A 262 -16.76 -7.67 -12.19
CA ASP A 262 -16.50 -7.11 -10.87
C ASP A 262 -16.71 -5.59 -10.82
N VAL A 263 -16.59 -4.91 -11.96
CA VAL A 263 -16.89 -3.47 -12.07
C VAL A 263 -18.31 -3.18 -11.61
N LYS A 264 -19.27 -4.03 -11.99
CA LYS A 264 -20.67 -3.92 -11.58
C LYS A 264 -20.90 -4.52 -10.19
N ASN A 265 -20.38 -5.74 -9.95
CA ASN A 265 -20.65 -6.47 -8.71
C ASN A 265 -20.09 -5.78 -7.46
N GLU A 266 -18.97 -5.07 -7.59
CA GLU A 266 -18.33 -4.34 -6.49
C GLU A 266 -18.68 -2.84 -6.47
N ASN A 267 -19.57 -2.39 -7.37
CA ASN A 267 -19.93 -0.97 -7.54
C ASN A 267 -18.70 -0.06 -7.68
N LEU A 268 -17.73 -0.44 -8.52
CA LEU A 268 -16.51 0.35 -8.71
C LEU A 268 -16.85 1.72 -9.33
N GLY A 269 -16.24 2.78 -8.80
CA GLY A 269 -16.41 4.15 -9.23
C GLY A 269 -17.56 4.90 -8.54
N HIS A 270 -18.31 4.25 -7.64
CA HIS A 270 -19.40 4.88 -6.88
C HIS A 270 -18.93 5.69 -5.66
N GLY A 271 -17.66 5.58 -5.27
CA GLY A 271 -17.07 6.40 -4.20
C GLY A 271 -16.80 7.84 -4.65
N GLU A 272 -16.45 8.72 -3.70
CA GLU A 272 -15.99 10.09 -4.01
C GLU A 272 -14.76 10.10 -4.93
N LYS A 273 -13.89 9.11 -4.76
CA LYS A 273 -12.66 8.94 -5.56
C LYS A 273 -12.88 7.90 -6.64
N ALA A 274 -12.18 8.08 -7.76
CA ALA A 274 -12.17 7.10 -8.83
C ALA A 274 -11.43 5.83 -8.38
N ASP A 275 -11.92 4.67 -8.82
CA ASP A 275 -11.27 3.39 -8.61
C ASP A 275 -10.39 3.04 -9.82
N TYR A 276 -9.40 2.19 -9.57
CA TYR A 276 -8.46 1.72 -10.59
C TYR A 276 -8.36 0.21 -10.55
N PHE A 277 -8.43 -0.41 -11.71
CA PHE A 277 -8.31 -1.86 -11.85
C PHE A 277 -7.57 -2.23 -13.13
N SER A 278 -7.09 -3.45 -13.20
CA SER A 278 -6.49 -4.02 -14.38
C SER A 278 -7.24 -5.28 -14.78
N CYS A 279 -7.37 -5.50 -16.08
CA CYS A 279 -7.98 -6.72 -16.60
C CYS A 279 -7.26 -7.19 -17.84
N VAL A 280 -7.33 -8.50 -18.10
CA VAL A 280 -7.07 -9.06 -19.43
C VAL A 280 -8.41 -9.11 -20.13
N ALA A 281 -8.51 -8.44 -21.27
CA ALA A 281 -9.74 -8.41 -22.05
C ALA A 281 -9.44 -8.42 -23.54
N THR A 282 -10.44 -8.79 -24.33
CA THR A 282 -10.38 -8.81 -25.79
C THR A 282 -11.20 -7.67 -26.34
N LEU A 283 -10.65 -6.93 -27.31
CA LEU A 283 -11.39 -5.90 -28.03
C LEU A 283 -12.44 -6.58 -28.92
N LEU A 284 -13.73 -6.46 -28.61
CA LEU A 284 -14.78 -7.02 -29.47
C LEU A 284 -15.16 -6.09 -30.60
N TYR A 285 -15.31 -4.81 -30.27
CA TYR A 285 -15.83 -3.82 -31.19
C TYR A 285 -15.35 -2.43 -30.80
N SER A 286 -15.15 -1.56 -31.78
CA SER A 286 -14.84 -0.14 -31.55
C SER A 286 -15.62 0.75 -32.52
N ARG A 287 -16.06 1.91 -32.03
CA ARG A 287 -16.86 2.86 -32.82
C ARG A 287 -15.95 3.71 -33.70
N LYS A 288 -15.80 3.33 -34.97
CA LYS A 288 -14.97 4.05 -35.94
C LYS A 288 -15.55 5.42 -36.34
N ASP A 289 -16.87 5.57 -36.40
CA ASP A 289 -17.52 6.79 -36.93
C ASP A 289 -17.25 8.04 -36.07
N THR A 290 -17.08 7.86 -34.75
CA THR A 290 -16.90 8.94 -33.79
C THR A 290 -15.52 8.96 -33.14
N CYS A 291 -14.58 8.13 -33.63
CA CYS A 291 -13.27 7.98 -32.99
C CYS A 291 -12.33 9.16 -33.23
N LEU A 292 -12.55 9.97 -34.27
CA LEU A 292 -11.66 11.06 -34.67
C LEU A 292 -12.36 12.42 -34.62
N TYR A 293 -11.64 13.43 -34.14
CA TYR A 293 -12.07 14.82 -34.23
C TYR A 293 -10.92 15.75 -34.60
N GLN A 294 -11.27 16.83 -35.29
CA GLN A 294 -10.36 17.93 -35.60
C GLN A 294 -10.15 18.76 -34.33
N ALA A 295 -8.90 18.87 -33.87
CA ALA A 295 -8.52 19.56 -32.64
C ALA A 295 -7.65 20.79 -32.91
N CYS A 296 -7.65 21.71 -31.94
CA CYS A 296 -6.84 22.91 -31.97
C CYS A 296 -5.34 22.57 -32.17
N PRO A 297 -4.62 23.21 -33.11
CA PRO A 297 -3.22 22.89 -33.38
C PRO A 297 -2.25 23.42 -32.30
N SER A 298 -2.69 24.34 -31.42
CA SER A 298 -1.87 24.84 -30.31
C SER A 298 -1.34 23.72 -29.40
N VAL A 299 -0.12 23.89 -28.88
CA VAL A 299 0.60 22.90 -28.05
C VAL A 299 -0.23 22.46 -26.84
N ASP A 300 -0.81 23.40 -26.09
CA ASP A 300 -1.55 23.11 -24.84
C ASP A 300 -3.08 23.10 -25.01
N CYS A 301 -3.57 22.86 -26.23
CA CYS A 301 -5.00 22.81 -26.51
C CYS A 301 -5.40 21.55 -27.28
N ASN A 302 -6.39 20.84 -26.73
CA ASN A 302 -6.98 19.64 -27.31
C ASN A 302 -8.48 19.81 -27.59
N LYS A 303 -8.99 21.05 -27.55
CA LYS A 303 -10.42 21.33 -27.79
C LYS A 303 -10.73 21.09 -29.28
N LYS A 304 -11.89 20.49 -29.55
CA LYS A 304 -12.43 20.36 -30.91
C LYS A 304 -12.58 21.75 -31.54
N VAL A 305 -12.16 21.89 -32.79
CA VAL A 305 -12.36 23.12 -33.58
C VAL A 305 -13.66 23.06 -34.37
N LEU A 306 -14.20 24.23 -34.69
CA LEU A 306 -15.33 24.42 -35.59
C LEU A 306 -14.80 24.80 -36.97
N ASP A 307 -15.19 24.07 -38.00
CA ASP A 307 -14.92 24.44 -39.39
C ASP A 307 -15.81 25.63 -39.77
N GLN A 308 -15.18 26.72 -40.25
CA GLN A 308 -15.88 27.93 -40.69
C GLN A 308 -16.27 27.88 -42.18
N HIS A 309 -15.97 26.77 -42.87
CA HIS A 309 -16.25 26.56 -44.30
C HIS A 309 -15.59 27.58 -45.23
N ASN A 310 -14.53 28.23 -44.77
CA ASN A 310 -13.73 29.19 -45.52
C ASN A 310 -12.22 28.86 -45.51
N GLY A 311 -11.88 27.62 -45.13
CA GLY A 311 -10.50 27.16 -44.94
C GLY A 311 -9.90 27.47 -43.57
N TRP A 312 -10.66 28.08 -42.65
CA TRP A 312 -10.23 28.36 -41.28
C TRP A 312 -11.02 27.57 -40.23
N PHE A 313 -10.34 27.25 -39.14
CA PHE A 313 -10.86 26.48 -38.02
C PHE A 313 -10.84 27.32 -36.74
N ARG A 314 -12.00 27.47 -36.10
CA ARG A 314 -12.15 28.25 -34.85
C ARG A 314 -12.03 27.36 -33.63
N CYS A 315 -11.13 27.73 -32.71
CA CYS A 315 -11.06 27.14 -31.38
C CYS A 315 -11.70 28.07 -30.35
N GLU A 316 -12.81 27.65 -29.74
CA GLU A 316 -13.50 28.44 -28.70
C GLU A 316 -12.65 28.60 -27.44
N LYS A 317 -11.88 27.57 -27.04
CA LYS A 317 -11.03 27.63 -25.84
C LYS A 317 -9.90 28.64 -25.99
N CYS A 318 -9.26 28.69 -27.15
CA CYS A 318 -8.17 29.63 -27.42
C CYS A 318 -8.67 30.99 -27.92
N ASN A 319 -9.96 31.07 -28.27
CA ASN A 319 -10.59 32.21 -28.92
C ASN A 319 -9.81 32.69 -30.16
N ARG A 320 -9.33 31.74 -30.98
CA ARG A 320 -8.46 31.97 -32.15
C ARG A 320 -8.88 31.12 -33.34
N GLU A 321 -8.49 31.57 -34.53
CA GLU A 321 -8.66 30.86 -35.80
C GLU A 321 -7.31 30.35 -36.31
N PHE A 322 -7.35 29.20 -36.97
CA PHE A 322 -6.19 28.52 -37.51
C PHE A 322 -6.46 28.09 -38.95
N PRO A 323 -5.46 28.14 -39.85
CA PRO A 323 -5.60 27.65 -41.22
C PRO A 323 -5.51 26.11 -41.30
N ASN A 324 -5.33 25.44 -40.15
CA ASN A 324 -5.16 23.99 -40.04
C ASN A 324 -5.70 23.47 -38.70
N PHE A 325 -5.69 22.16 -38.55
CA PHE A 325 -6.02 21.44 -37.32
C PHE A 325 -5.08 20.25 -37.15
N LYS A 326 -5.15 19.59 -36.00
CA LYS A 326 -4.56 18.26 -35.78
C LYS A 326 -5.64 17.23 -35.49
N TYR A 327 -5.50 16.03 -36.00
CA TYR A 327 -6.40 14.93 -35.68
C TYR A 327 -6.14 14.42 -34.26
N ARG A 328 -7.21 14.15 -33.51
CA ARG A 328 -7.14 13.49 -32.22
C ARG A 328 -8.13 12.34 -32.11
N LEU A 329 -7.73 11.31 -31.37
CA LEU A 329 -8.54 10.15 -31.10
C LEU A 329 -9.31 10.28 -29.78
N LEU A 330 -10.55 9.83 -29.83
CA LEU A 330 -11.44 9.57 -28.70
C LEU A 330 -12.19 8.27 -29.03
N LEU A 331 -11.54 7.14 -28.78
CA LEU A 331 -12.04 5.84 -29.18
C LEU A 331 -13.01 5.30 -28.12
N SER A 332 -14.21 4.93 -28.53
CA SER A 332 -15.13 4.15 -27.71
C SER A 332 -15.04 2.69 -28.13
N ALA A 333 -14.61 1.84 -27.20
CA ALA A 333 -14.36 0.42 -27.42
C ALA A 333 -15.19 -0.44 -26.48
N ASN A 334 -15.64 -1.60 -26.95
CA ASN A 334 -16.27 -2.63 -26.13
C ASN A 334 -15.26 -3.75 -25.91
N LEU A 335 -14.87 -3.94 -24.65
CA LEU A 335 -13.96 -4.98 -24.22
C LEU A 335 -14.76 -6.11 -23.60
N ALA A 336 -14.34 -7.36 -23.79
CA ALA A 336 -14.94 -8.51 -23.13
C ALA A 336 -13.91 -9.43 -22.50
N ASP A 337 -14.31 -10.04 -21.39
CA ASP A 337 -13.63 -11.17 -20.78
C ASP A 337 -14.57 -12.37 -20.71
N PHE A 338 -14.19 -13.40 -19.95
CA PHE A 338 -14.98 -14.62 -19.82
C PHE A 338 -16.27 -14.46 -18.99
N ARG A 339 -16.50 -13.31 -18.34
CA ARG A 339 -17.67 -13.07 -17.50
C ARG A 339 -18.61 -12.00 -18.03
N ASP A 340 -18.09 -10.90 -18.59
CA ASP A 340 -18.91 -9.78 -19.02
C ASP A 340 -18.21 -8.96 -20.13
N ASN A 341 -18.91 -7.95 -20.65
CA ASN A 341 -18.32 -6.91 -21.47
C ASN A 341 -18.51 -5.52 -20.85
N GLN A 342 -17.63 -4.60 -21.23
CA GLN A 342 -17.61 -3.23 -20.74
C GLN A 342 -17.24 -2.25 -21.85
N TRP A 343 -18.04 -1.20 -21.99
CA TRP A 343 -17.67 -0.05 -22.82
C TRP A 343 -16.63 0.81 -22.10
N VAL A 344 -15.55 1.13 -22.81
CA VAL A 344 -14.44 1.94 -22.33
C VAL A 344 -14.16 3.10 -23.28
N THR A 345 -13.54 4.14 -22.74
CA THR A 345 -13.00 5.26 -23.51
C THR A 345 -11.48 5.20 -23.53
N CYS A 346 -10.88 5.19 -24.72
CA CYS A 346 -9.45 5.34 -24.92
C CYS A 346 -9.18 6.75 -25.48
N PHE A 347 -8.32 7.51 -24.82
CA PHE A 347 -7.83 8.79 -25.33
C PHE A 347 -6.65 8.56 -26.28
N GLN A 348 -6.13 9.64 -26.86
CA GLN A 348 -5.07 9.63 -27.88
C GLN A 348 -4.08 8.46 -27.76
N GLU A 349 -3.29 8.44 -26.68
CA GLU A 349 -2.17 7.52 -26.54
C GLU A 349 -2.63 6.06 -26.43
N THR A 350 -3.71 5.80 -25.69
CA THR A 350 -4.26 4.44 -25.52
C THR A 350 -5.03 3.97 -26.75
N ALA A 351 -5.63 4.89 -27.52
CA ALA A 351 -6.29 4.58 -28.78
C ALA A 351 -5.26 4.25 -29.88
N GLU A 352 -4.18 5.03 -30.00
CA GLU A 352 -3.09 4.77 -30.95
C GLU A 352 -2.39 3.45 -30.62
N ALA A 353 -2.13 3.17 -29.34
CA ALA A 353 -1.56 1.89 -28.91
C ALA A 353 -2.46 0.70 -29.26
N LEU A 354 -3.78 0.85 -29.13
CA LEU A 354 -4.75 -0.22 -29.43
C LEU A 354 -4.95 -0.43 -30.94
N LEU A 355 -4.94 0.65 -31.73
CA LEU A 355 -5.16 0.60 -33.18
C LEU A 355 -3.86 0.40 -33.99
N GLY A 356 -2.70 0.66 -33.39
CA GLY A 356 -1.38 0.54 -34.04
C GLY A 356 -1.05 1.65 -35.04
N HIS A 357 -1.82 2.75 -35.05
CA HIS A 357 -1.65 3.87 -35.97
C HIS A 357 -1.88 5.21 -35.26
N SER A 358 -1.19 6.26 -35.73
CA SER A 358 -1.37 7.62 -35.22
C SER A 358 -2.73 8.21 -35.63
N ALA A 359 -3.24 9.17 -34.85
CA ALA A 359 -4.47 9.87 -35.20
C ALA A 359 -4.37 10.61 -36.55
N GLU A 360 -3.20 11.16 -36.89
CA GLU A 360 -2.95 11.82 -38.17
C GLU A 360 -3.05 10.84 -39.34
N THR A 361 -2.41 9.67 -39.22
CA THR A 361 -2.51 8.61 -40.23
C THR A 361 -3.95 8.15 -40.42
N LEU A 362 -4.68 7.93 -39.32
CA LEU A 362 -6.08 7.49 -39.40
C LEU A 362 -7.00 8.56 -39.97
N GLY A 363 -6.77 9.83 -39.64
CA GLY A 363 -7.50 10.95 -40.22
C GLY A 363 -7.28 11.06 -41.74
N GLN A 364 -6.04 10.92 -42.19
CA GLN A 364 -5.72 10.90 -43.63
C GLN A 364 -6.37 9.70 -44.32
N LEU A 365 -6.24 8.49 -43.78
CA LEU A 365 -6.84 7.29 -44.36
C LEU A 365 -8.36 7.42 -44.47
N ARG A 366 -9.04 7.96 -43.45
CA ARG A 366 -10.48 8.19 -43.50
C ARG A 366 -10.89 9.08 -44.67
N ASP A 367 -10.07 10.07 -45.01
CA ASP A 367 -10.38 11.04 -46.05
C ASP A 367 -9.94 10.57 -47.45
N THR A 368 -8.95 9.66 -47.55
CA THR A 368 -8.35 9.23 -48.84
C THR A 368 -8.61 7.77 -49.23
N ASP A 369 -8.76 6.87 -48.27
CA ASP A 369 -8.88 5.41 -48.46
C ASP A 369 -9.70 4.77 -47.33
N GLU A 370 -11.02 4.82 -47.48
CA GLU A 370 -11.97 4.29 -46.49
C GLU A 370 -11.80 2.78 -46.26
N ALA A 371 -11.40 2.02 -47.28
CA ALA A 371 -11.18 0.58 -47.16
C ALA A 371 -9.96 0.28 -46.27
N ALA A 372 -8.86 1.02 -46.44
CA ALA A 372 -7.69 0.91 -45.58
C ALA A 372 -7.99 1.38 -44.15
N PHE A 373 -8.78 2.44 -43.98
CA PHE A 373 -9.25 2.88 -42.67
C PHE A 373 -10.02 1.78 -41.94
N ASP A 374 -10.98 1.14 -42.63
CA ASP A 374 -11.78 0.04 -42.07
C ASP A 374 -10.95 -1.18 -41.71
N ALA A 375 -9.97 -1.52 -42.53
CA ALA A 375 -9.06 -2.64 -42.29
C ALA A 375 -8.28 -2.49 -40.96
N VAL A 376 -7.98 -1.26 -40.54
CA VAL A 376 -7.33 -1.02 -39.23
C VAL A 376 -8.21 -1.51 -38.07
N PHE A 377 -9.49 -1.12 -38.07
CA PHE A 377 -10.41 -1.51 -36.99
C PHE A 377 -10.71 -3.01 -37.02
N GLN A 378 -10.84 -3.60 -38.22
CA GLN A 378 -11.00 -5.05 -38.36
C GLN A 378 -9.79 -5.82 -37.81
N LYS A 379 -8.57 -5.32 -38.07
CA LYS A 379 -7.34 -5.93 -37.55
C LYS A 379 -7.18 -5.79 -36.04
N ALA A 380 -7.67 -4.70 -35.46
CA ALA A 380 -7.64 -4.48 -34.01
C ALA A 380 -8.67 -5.36 -33.27
N ASN A 381 -9.81 -5.65 -33.89
CA ASN A 381 -10.83 -6.52 -33.30
C ASN A 381 -10.27 -7.90 -32.99
N PHE A 382 -10.77 -8.49 -31.91
CA PHE A 382 -10.38 -9.78 -31.34
C PHE A 382 -8.92 -9.88 -30.88
N THR A 383 -8.23 -8.74 -30.72
CA THR A 383 -6.93 -8.72 -30.05
C THR A 383 -7.09 -8.63 -28.53
N THR A 384 -6.28 -9.39 -27.80
CA THR A 384 -6.32 -9.46 -26.32
C THR A 384 -5.15 -8.69 -25.73
N HIS A 385 -5.45 -7.84 -24.75
CA HIS A 385 -4.47 -6.97 -24.09
C HIS A 385 -4.70 -6.92 -22.58
N ILE A 386 -3.69 -6.42 -21.86
CA ILE A 386 -3.82 -5.99 -20.47
C ILE A 386 -4.23 -4.52 -20.50
N PHE A 387 -5.37 -4.20 -19.87
CA PHE A 387 -5.88 -2.85 -19.74
C PHE A 387 -5.75 -2.36 -18.30
N LYS A 388 -5.14 -1.20 -18.08
CA LYS A 388 -5.28 -0.46 -16.83
C LYS A 388 -6.40 0.55 -16.96
N ASN A 389 -7.39 0.45 -16.10
CA ASN A 389 -8.63 1.18 -16.19
C ASN A 389 -8.81 2.09 -14.98
N ARG A 390 -9.35 3.28 -15.23
CA ARG A 390 -9.90 4.18 -14.22
C ARG A 390 -11.42 4.17 -14.37
N VAL A 391 -12.14 3.97 -13.27
CA VAL A 391 -13.58 3.96 -13.25
C VAL A 391 -14.13 5.02 -12.29
N LYS A 392 -15.11 5.78 -12.76
CA LYS A 392 -15.78 6.83 -11.97
C LYS A 392 -17.23 6.95 -12.42
N LEU A 393 -18.14 7.11 -11.46
CA LEU A 393 -19.52 7.49 -11.71
C LEU A 393 -19.55 8.95 -12.18
N GLU A 394 -20.08 9.20 -13.37
CA GLU A 394 -20.36 10.54 -13.88
C GLU A 394 -21.87 10.75 -13.94
N THR A 395 -22.35 11.84 -13.34
CA THR A 395 -23.73 12.30 -13.47
C THR A 395 -23.79 13.39 -14.54
N TYR A 396 -24.58 13.16 -15.58
CA TYR A 396 -24.80 14.12 -16.66
C TYR A 396 -26.30 14.17 -16.99
N ASN A 397 -26.89 15.36 -16.97
CA ASN A 397 -28.34 15.57 -17.12
C ASN A 397 -29.18 14.62 -16.24
N ASP A 398 -28.84 14.55 -14.95
CA ASP A 398 -29.50 13.71 -13.93
C ASP A 398 -29.43 12.18 -14.14
N GLU A 399 -28.77 11.71 -15.20
CA GLU A 399 -28.43 10.30 -15.37
C GLU A 399 -27.02 10.00 -14.86
N SER A 400 -26.91 9.03 -13.96
CA SER A 400 -25.63 8.54 -13.44
C SER A 400 -25.17 7.34 -14.25
N ARG A 401 -23.99 7.44 -14.85
CA ARG A 401 -23.37 6.35 -15.62
C ARG A 401 -21.95 6.09 -15.14
N VAL A 402 -21.62 4.81 -14.99
CA VAL A 402 -20.25 4.38 -14.69
C VAL A 402 -19.41 4.56 -15.96
N LYS A 403 -18.39 5.41 -15.89
CA LYS A 403 -17.47 5.64 -16.99
C LYS A 403 -16.14 4.97 -16.73
N VAL A 404 -15.76 4.08 -17.64
CA VAL A 404 -14.47 3.40 -17.64
C VAL A 404 -13.56 4.06 -18.68
N THR A 405 -12.39 4.51 -18.23
CA THR A 405 -11.36 5.14 -19.07
C THR A 405 -10.12 4.25 -19.05
N VAL A 406 -9.61 3.90 -20.23
CA VAL A 406 -8.35 3.17 -20.35
C VAL A 406 -7.20 4.14 -20.16
N MET A 407 -6.39 3.87 -19.14
CA MET A 407 -5.19 4.63 -18.78
C MET A 407 -3.94 4.06 -19.46
N GLU A 408 -3.91 2.76 -19.70
CA GLU A 408 -2.78 2.07 -20.35
C GLU A 408 -3.24 0.79 -21.03
N VAL A 409 -2.62 0.47 -22.17
CA VAL A 409 -2.81 -0.77 -22.93
C VAL A 409 -1.44 -1.44 -23.04
N GLN A 410 -1.33 -2.69 -22.63
CA GLN A 410 -0.09 -3.48 -22.70
C GLN A 410 -0.35 -4.83 -23.38
N PRO A 411 0.62 -5.35 -24.15
CA PRO A 411 0.52 -6.70 -24.68
C PRO A 411 0.47 -7.73 -23.54
N VAL A 412 -0.25 -8.84 -23.73
CA VAL A 412 -0.32 -9.90 -22.72
C VAL A 412 1.02 -10.65 -22.67
N ASN A 413 1.69 -10.61 -21.52
CA ASN A 413 2.78 -11.53 -21.23
C ASN A 413 2.19 -12.87 -20.77
N HIS A 414 2.04 -13.81 -21.71
CA HIS A 414 1.43 -15.11 -21.42
C HIS A 414 2.14 -15.88 -20.29
N ARG A 415 3.46 -15.76 -20.14
CA ARG A 415 4.20 -16.44 -19.08
C ARG A 415 3.82 -15.92 -17.69
N GLU A 416 3.74 -14.60 -17.54
CA GLU A 416 3.37 -13.98 -16.27
C GLU A 416 1.89 -14.17 -15.96
N TYR A 417 1.03 -14.01 -16.97
CA TYR A 417 -0.41 -14.20 -16.82
C TYR A 417 -0.74 -15.65 -16.45
N SER A 418 -0.12 -16.66 -17.08
CA SER A 418 -0.31 -18.06 -16.73
C SER A 418 0.13 -18.37 -15.29
N ARG A 419 1.23 -17.79 -14.79
CA ARG A 419 1.65 -17.97 -13.38
C ARG A 419 0.60 -17.41 -12.42
N MET A 420 0.03 -16.24 -12.73
CA MET A 420 -1.04 -15.65 -11.94
C MET A 420 -2.27 -16.55 -11.93
N LEU A 421 -2.71 -17.05 -13.09
CA LEU A 421 -3.84 -17.96 -13.18
C LEU A 421 -3.61 -19.26 -12.39
N LEU A 422 -2.41 -19.85 -12.46
CA LEU A 422 -2.05 -21.02 -11.68
C LEU A 422 -2.11 -20.75 -10.17
N SER A 423 -1.62 -19.59 -9.72
CA SER A 423 -1.75 -19.17 -8.32
C SER A 423 -3.21 -19.03 -7.88
N ASN A 424 -4.06 -18.45 -8.73
CA ASN A 424 -5.49 -18.30 -8.44
C ASN A 424 -6.20 -19.67 -8.36
N ILE A 425 -5.86 -20.60 -9.27
CA ILE A 425 -6.39 -21.96 -9.23
C ILE A 425 -5.96 -22.68 -7.94
N HIS A 426 -4.69 -22.56 -7.54
CA HIS A 426 -4.20 -23.18 -6.31
C HIS A 426 -4.95 -22.69 -5.07
N ASN A 427 -5.21 -21.39 -4.98
CA ASN A 427 -5.95 -20.76 -3.89
C ASN A 427 -7.43 -21.18 -3.82
N LEU A 428 -8.01 -21.72 -4.89
CA LEU A 428 -9.38 -22.26 -4.91
C LEU A 428 -9.43 -23.74 -4.48
N THR A 429 -8.29 -24.42 -4.41
CA THR A 429 -8.19 -25.85 -4.06
C THR A 429 -7.80 -26.12 -2.61
N GLN A 430 -7.53 -25.08 -1.83
CA GLN A 430 -7.43 -25.13 -0.36
C GLN A 430 -8.71 -24.57 0.26
#